data_AF-A0A4Q0SEH8-F1
#
_entry.id   AF-A0A4Q0SEH8-F1
#
_cell.length_a   1.000
_cell.length_b   1.000
_cell.length_c   1.000
_cell.angle_alpha   90.00
_cell.angle_beta   90.00
_cell.angle_gamma   90.00
#
_symmetry.space_group_name_H-M   'P 1'
#
loop_
_entity.id
_entity.type
_entity.pdbx_description
1 polymer ?
#
loop_
_entity_poly.entity_id
_entity_poly.type
_entity_poly.pdbx_seq_one_letter_code
_entity_poly.pdbx_strand_id
1 'polypeptide(L)'
;MVAIILAFPVADVRADDANAPGVAQVPYQAPAASPRHSVFISDLHFGVGKQAGAAWDPTEDFRWPRALEGFLNRITEDGEQRVDLVIVGDFLELWQPPADIKCGGAGADLGCTIDEMAALVEKVAAEHAGDLGLLRAFAERGENRLHIIVGNHDSTLRYAAIWNALGAALNAASGRINLVTEGVWISADGRILAEHGNQIGQDVNKYATWPAISRHVDGKDYIVRPWGELFVQRLFNDQERTYSIIDNLSPETAGARYRAADRGLWGSASDVARLLSFNLLETSLRQKSVMLGKPPAGKVNWDIGIARGKGAMLFLYALPKEDPLRQQLSRDDEEAMAIKSELTKLANDKEQLPDAEVQQLCDMIAANEKDQICWDMQLGSLVEHFLSSKSKVMAKHLAARQADHKSMRVFIYGHTHQYEEPWRVDVEGSPVTITIANTGAFQRLIDDAGFIRRLGGREPQEALRSMSLEELPPCYTAVVVSAPAPGQLPVPKTVAWHMPEDGAGSFTTPDDPRCH
;
A
#
# COMPACT_ATOMS: atom_id res chain seq x y z
N MET A 1 -17.05 54.22 8.27
CA MET A 1 -17.03 52.97 9.05
C MET A 1 -16.29 51.95 8.21
N VAL A 2 -15.00 51.74 8.48
CA VAL A 2 -14.14 50.79 7.76
C VAL A 2 -13.72 49.76 8.80
N ALA A 3 -14.13 48.50 8.60
CA ALA A 3 -13.79 47.40 9.48
C ALA A 3 -12.40 46.85 9.09
N ILE A 4 -11.48 46.88 10.05
CA ILE A 4 -10.15 46.28 9.95
C ILE A 4 -10.30 44.80 10.30
N ILE A 5 -10.05 43.91 9.34
CA ILE A 5 -9.94 42.47 9.57
C ILE A 5 -8.52 42.21 10.06
N LEU A 6 -8.38 41.81 11.32
CA LEU A 6 -7.13 41.31 11.88
C LEU A 6 -6.91 39.88 11.38
N ALA A 7 -5.88 39.71 10.56
CA ALA A 7 -5.34 38.40 10.23
C ALA A 7 -4.59 37.85 11.45
N PHE A 8 -4.97 36.66 11.92
CA PHE A 8 -4.18 35.91 12.87
C PHE A 8 -2.95 35.33 12.16
N PRO A 9 -1.74 35.39 12.75
CA PRO A 9 -0.58 34.74 12.16
C PRO A 9 -0.75 33.22 12.30
N VAL A 10 -0.63 32.52 11.17
CA VAL A 10 -0.32 31.09 11.14
C VAL A 10 1.03 30.95 11.85
N ALA A 11 1.05 30.15 12.91
CA ALA A 11 2.27 29.90 13.66
C ALA A 11 3.30 29.24 12.73
N ASP A 12 4.44 29.90 12.55
CA ASP A 12 5.68 29.28 12.10
C ASP A 12 5.97 28.07 13.01
N VAL A 13 6.12 26.89 12.39
CA VAL A 13 6.62 25.70 13.04
C VAL A 13 8.06 25.98 13.47
N ARG A 14 8.27 26.10 14.79
CA ARG A 14 9.58 26.22 15.46
C ARG A 14 10.51 25.08 15.03
N ALA A 15 11.71 25.34 14.55
CA ALA A 15 12.94 25.53 15.33
C ALA A 15 13.26 24.34 16.26
N ASP A 16 14.13 23.44 15.78
CA ASP A 16 15.00 22.49 16.50
C ASP A 16 14.56 22.10 17.93
N ASP A 17 13.73 21.06 18.05
CA ASP A 17 13.66 20.27 19.28
C ASP A 17 14.98 19.53 19.44
N ALA A 18 15.84 19.99 20.37
CA ALA A 18 17.11 19.33 20.70
C ALA A 18 16.96 17.87 21.20
N ASN A 19 15.72 17.41 21.39
CA ASN A 19 15.35 16.07 21.82
C ASN A 19 14.70 15.23 20.70
N ALA A 20 14.63 15.71 19.44
CA ALA A 20 14.09 14.90 18.36
C ALA A 20 14.98 13.65 18.12
N PRO A 21 14.39 12.46 17.90
CA PRO A 21 15.17 11.26 17.59
C PRO A 21 16.03 11.47 16.35
N GLY A 22 17.28 11.04 16.42
CA GLY A 22 18.23 11.17 15.30
C GLY A 22 17.74 10.39 14.07
N VAL A 23 17.68 11.06 12.92
CA VAL A 23 17.38 10.43 11.62
C VAL A 23 18.60 9.63 11.16
N ALA A 24 18.37 8.42 10.66
CA ALA A 24 19.39 7.53 10.14
C ALA A 24 20.18 8.21 9.01
N GLN A 25 21.51 8.17 9.12
CA GLN A 25 22.42 8.66 8.09
C GLN A 25 23.16 7.47 7.50
N VAL A 26 22.83 7.12 6.26
CA VAL A 26 23.42 5.97 5.57
C VAL A 26 24.42 6.48 4.55
N PRO A 27 25.71 6.10 4.64
CA PRO A 27 26.67 6.46 3.61
C PRO A 27 26.24 5.78 2.30
N TYR A 28 25.95 6.59 1.29
CA TYR A 28 25.55 6.11 -0.03
C TYR A 28 26.50 6.63 -1.11
N GLN A 29 26.98 5.71 -1.96
CA GLN A 29 27.80 6.01 -3.12
C GLN A 29 26.96 5.82 -4.38
N ALA A 30 26.51 6.94 -4.93
CA ALA A 30 25.81 6.95 -6.20
C ALA A 30 26.64 6.22 -7.27
N PRO A 31 26.03 5.33 -8.07
CA PRO A 31 26.72 4.68 -9.16
C PRO A 31 27.17 5.72 -10.20
N ALA A 32 28.14 5.33 -11.03
CA ALA A 32 28.53 6.15 -12.17
C ALA A 32 27.31 6.45 -13.07
N ALA A 33 27.27 7.65 -13.64
CA ALA A 33 26.18 8.08 -14.53
C ALA A 33 26.21 7.25 -15.83
N SER A 34 25.39 6.20 -15.88
CA SER A 34 25.13 5.38 -17.05
C SER A 34 23.66 4.96 -17.07
N PRO A 35 23.11 4.50 -18.21
CA PRO A 35 21.79 3.87 -18.23
C PRO A 35 21.79 2.61 -17.38
N ARG A 36 20.77 2.48 -16.52
CA ARG A 36 20.65 1.38 -15.55
C ARG A 36 19.29 0.74 -15.67
N HIS A 37 19.24 -0.55 -15.35
CA HIS A 37 17.99 -1.28 -15.24
C HIS A 37 17.39 -0.98 -13.87
N SER A 38 16.17 -0.49 -13.79
CA SER A 38 15.51 -0.20 -12.52
C SER A 38 14.38 -1.19 -12.27
N VAL A 39 14.35 -1.79 -11.09
CA VAL A 39 13.35 -2.77 -10.68
C VAL A 39 12.75 -2.32 -9.36
N PHE A 40 11.43 -2.41 -9.25
CA PHE A 40 10.67 -1.93 -8.12
C PHE A 40 9.81 -3.08 -7.58
N ILE A 41 9.92 -3.31 -6.28
CA ILE A 41 9.11 -4.26 -5.51
C ILE A 41 8.66 -3.54 -4.23
N SER A 42 7.63 -4.01 -3.54
CA SER A 42 7.19 -3.46 -2.25
C SER A 42 6.49 -4.53 -1.43
N ASP A 43 6.12 -4.19 -0.19
CA ASP A 43 5.24 -5.00 0.65
C ASP A 43 5.81 -6.41 0.81
N LEU A 44 7.10 -6.49 1.16
CA LEU A 44 7.70 -7.79 1.50
C LEU A 44 7.19 -8.22 2.87
N HIS A 45 7.03 -7.27 3.80
CA HIS A 45 6.56 -7.49 5.17
C HIS A 45 7.35 -8.60 5.88
N PHE A 46 8.69 -8.45 5.94
CA PHE A 46 9.50 -9.31 6.80
C PHE A 46 9.08 -9.09 8.25
N GLY A 47 8.49 -10.11 8.86
CA GLY A 47 7.92 -10.05 10.19
C GLY A 47 8.80 -10.74 11.23
N VAL A 48 8.14 -11.30 12.24
CA VAL A 48 8.78 -11.93 13.41
C VAL A 48 9.26 -13.36 13.14
N GLY A 49 9.14 -13.84 11.91
CA GLY A 49 9.62 -15.13 11.45
C GLY A 49 8.91 -16.31 12.09
N LYS A 50 9.71 -17.27 12.56
CA LYS A 50 9.19 -18.52 13.13
C LYS A 50 9.08 -18.44 14.65
N GLN A 51 8.00 -19.01 15.18
CA GLN A 51 7.83 -19.21 16.61
C GLN A 51 8.74 -20.32 17.14
N ALA A 52 8.91 -20.37 18.47
CA ALA A 52 9.58 -21.45 19.17
C ALA A 52 8.91 -22.80 18.83
N GLY A 53 9.58 -23.61 17.99
CA GLY A 53 8.99 -24.84 17.41
C GLY A 53 9.01 -24.90 15.88
N ALA A 54 9.58 -23.88 15.21
CA ALA A 54 9.79 -23.80 13.76
C ALA A 54 8.52 -23.63 12.90
N ALA A 55 7.35 -23.45 13.52
CA ALA A 55 6.15 -22.99 12.83
C ALA A 55 6.25 -21.49 12.55
N TRP A 56 5.73 -21.03 11.41
CA TRP A 56 5.61 -19.61 11.11
C TRP A 56 4.66 -18.92 12.08
N ASP A 57 5.01 -17.70 12.51
CA ASP A 57 4.04 -16.85 13.19
C ASP A 57 2.86 -16.56 12.25
N PRO A 58 1.61 -16.55 12.72
CA PRO A 58 0.47 -16.21 11.88
C PRO A 58 0.56 -14.84 11.20
N THR A 59 1.31 -13.89 11.78
CA THR A 59 1.54 -12.55 11.20
C THR A 59 2.78 -12.51 10.30
N GLU A 60 3.42 -13.65 10.00
CA GLU A 60 4.55 -13.71 9.08
C GLU A 60 4.06 -13.99 7.66
N ASP A 61 4.16 -12.96 6.80
CA ASP A 61 3.78 -13.03 5.39
C ASP A 61 4.93 -13.52 4.49
N PHE A 62 6.18 -13.23 4.85
CA PHE A 62 7.31 -13.54 4.00
C PHE A 62 7.93 -14.91 4.32
N ARG A 63 7.70 -15.87 3.43
CA ARG A 63 8.14 -17.26 3.61
C ARG A 63 8.94 -17.79 2.42
N TRP A 64 9.42 -16.92 1.53
CA TRP A 64 9.79 -17.27 0.15
C TRP A 64 11.25 -16.94 -0.23
N PRO A 65 12.24 -17.40 0.55
CA PRO A 65 13.65 -17.07 0.33
C PRO A 65 14.16 -17.53 -1.05
N ARG A 66 13.71 -18.69 -1.56
CA ARG A 66 14.18 -19.22 -2.84
C ARG A 66 13.63 -18.40 -4.00
N ALA A 67 12.36 -18.00 -3.92
CA ALA A 67 11.76 -17.10 -4.90
C ALA A 67 12.49 -15.75 -4.95
N LEU A 68 12.80 -15.16 -3.79
CA LEU A 68 13.56 -13.91 -3.71
C LEU A 68 14.98 -14.07 -4.28
N GLU A 69 15.72 -15.11 -3.89
CA GLU A 69 17.05 -15.38 -4.46
C GLU A 69 17.00 -15.51 -5.99
N GLY A 70 16.04 -16.29 -6.50
CA GLY A 70 15.85 -16.48 -7.93
C GLY A 70 15.54 -15.17 -8.66
N PHE A 71 14.68 -14.34 -8.08
CA PHE A 71 14.34 -13.02 -8.60
C PHE A 71 15.57 -12.10 -8.65
N LEU A 72 16.32 -11.99 -7.54
CA LEU A 72 17.52 -11.15 -7.44
C LEU A 72 18.61 -11.56 -8.43
N ASN A 73 18.81 -12.87 -8.61
CA ASN A 73 19.71 -13.40 -9.63
C ASN A 73 19.23 -13.04 -11.03
N ARG A 74 17.93 -13.21 -11.30
CA ARG A 74 17.37 -12.94 -12.62
C ARG A 74 17.49 -11.47 -13.01
N ILE A 75 17.11 -10.54 -12.13
CA ILE A 75 17.19 -9.10 -12.44
C ILE A 75 18.63 -8.65 -12.61
N THR A 76 19.57 -9.25 -11.87
CA THR A 76 21.01 -9.01 -12.05
C THR A 76 21.45 -9.41 -13.46
N GLU A 77 21.04 -10.59 -13.93
CA GLU A 77 21.37 -11.06 -15.28
C GLU A 77 20.77 -10.15 -16.36
N ASP A 78 19.46 -9.86 -16.26
CA ASP A 78 18.75 -9.01 -17.21
C ASP A 78 19.30 -7.57 -17.23
N GLY A 79 19.81 -7.08 -16.10
CA GLY A 79 20.44 -5.76 -15.96
C GLY A 79 21.96 -5.73 -16.13
N GLU A 80 22.60 -6.84 -16.53
CA GLU A 80 24.05 -6.96 -16.69
C GLU A 80 24.85 -6.46 -15.46
N GLN A 81 24.38 -6.80 -14.25
CA GLN A 81 24.93 -6.36 -12.96
C GLN A 81 24.94 -4.83 -12.77
N ARG A 82 24.03 -4.10 -13.42
CA ARG A 82 23.84 -2.65 -13.29
C ARG A 82 22.37 -2.34 -12.97
N VAL A 83 21.89 -2.90 -11.87
CA VAL A 83 20.50 -2.78 -11.43
C VAL A 83 20.36 -1.77 -10.29
N ASP A 84 19.35 -0.92 -10.35
CA ASP A 84 18.79 -0.25 -9.16
C ASP A 84 17.55 -1.02 -8.73
N LEU A 85 17.67 -1.82 -7.67
CA LEU A 85 16.51 -2.43 -7.02
C LEU A 85 15.99 -1.44 -5.97
N VAL A 86 14.74 -1.04 -6.10
CA VAL A 86 14.06 -0.14 -5.17
C VAL A 86 12.97 -0.94 -4.47
N ILE A 87 13.09 -1.09 -3.16
CA ILE A 87 12.00 -1.57 -2.29
C ILE A 87 11.16 -0.35 -1.92
N VAL A 88 9.92 -0.30 -2.40
CA VAL A 88 9.02 0.85 -2.40
C VAL A 88 8.14 0.81 -1.15
N GLY A 89 8.77 0.79 0.03
CA GLY A 89 8.10 0.71 1.33
C GLY A 89 7.66 -0.68 1.74
N ASP A 90 7.29 -0.78 3.02
CA ASP A 90 6.78 -1.99 3.67
C ASP A 90 7.71 -3.18 3.46
N PHE A 91 8.99 -2.92 3.68
CA PHE A 91 10.03 -3.93 3.69
C PHE A 91 9.89 -4.82 4.94
N LEU A 92 9.60 -4.22 6.09
CA LEU A 92 9.37 -4.92 7.35
C LEU A 92 7.92 -4.76 7.82
N GLU A 93 7.39 -5.78 8.49
CA GLU A 93 6.12 -5.73 9.22
C GLU A 93 6.40 -5.30 10.67
N LEU A 94 6.21 -4.02 11.00
CA LEU A 94 6.43 -3.49 12.36
C LEU A 94 5.15 -3.03 13.07
N TRP A 95 3.99 -3.15 12.45
CA TRP A 95 2.69 -2.83 13.05
C TRP A 95 2.17 -3.95 13.94
N GLN A 96 2.65 -5.18 13.78
CA GLN A 96 2.22 -6.35 14.54
C GLN A 96 3.32 -6.87 15.49
N PRO A 97 3.74 -6.09 16.50
CA PRO A 97 4.76 -6.53 17.44
C PRO A 97 4.32 -7.79 18.20
N PRO A 98 5.23 -8.74 18.43
CA PRO A 98 4.93 -9.95 19.18
C PRO A 98 4.73 -9.64 20.66
N ALA A 99 4.07 -10.53 21.40
CA ALA A 99 3.65 -10.29 22.78
C ALA A 99 4.81 -10.00 23.77
N ASP A 100 6.03 -10.42 23.46
CA ASP A 100 7.23 -10.13 24.25
C ASP A 100 7.77 -8.70 24.06
N ILE A 101 7.32 -7.98 23.02
CA ILE A 101 7.61 -6.57 22.80
C ILE A 101 6.41 -5.76 23.27
N LYS A 102 6.59 -5.06 24.39
CA LYS A 102 5.53 -4.31 25.07
C LYS A 102 5.23 -2.99 24.34
N CYS A 103 4.69 -3.05 23.13
CA CYS A 103 4.20 -1.88 22.40
C CYS A 103 2.87 -1.36 22.98
N GLY A 104 2.89 -0.88 24.22
CA GLY A 104 1.68 -0.39 24.91
C GLY A 104 1.27 1.01 24.42
N GLY A 105 2.24 1.81 24.01
CA GLY A 105 2.08 3.21 23.64
C GLY A 105 1.55 4.12 24.75
N ALA A 106 1.31 5.38 24.41
CA ALA A 106 0.82 6.40 25.34
C ALA A 106 -0.66 6.79 25.08
N GLY A 107 -1.29 6.20 24.08
CA GLY A 107 -2.66 6.49 23.67
C GLY A 107 -3.04 5.81 22.35
N ALA A 108 -4.22 6.14 21.83
CA ALA A 108 -4.69 5.61 20.55
C ALA A 108 -3.86 6.14 19.36
N ASP A 109 -3.31 7.34 19.47
CA ASP A 109 -2.53 8.04 18.44
C ASP A 109 -1.02 7.90 18.63
N LEU A 110 -0.56 7.21 19.66
CA LEU A 110 0.86 6.99 19.95
C LEU A 110 1.15 5.52 20.20
N GLY A 111 1.87 4.91 19.27
CA GLY A 111 2.31 3.52 19.22
C GLY A 111 3.51 3.25 20.11
N CYS A 112 4.38 2.35 19.69
CA CYS A 112 5.56 1.96 20.46
C CYS A 112 6.54 3.14 20.66
N THR A 113 7.42 2.99 21.63
CA THR A 113 8.59 3.87 21.78
C THR A 113 9.68 3.52 20.76
N ILE A 114 10.63 4.43 20.54
CA ILE A 114 11.80 4.18 19.69
C ILE A 114 12.58 2.92 20.12
N ASP A 115 12.79 2.74 21.43
CA ASP A 115 13.52 1.59 21.98
C ASP A 115 12.76 0.26 21.73
N GLU A 116 11.44 0.27 21.85
CA GLU A 116 10.60 -0.90 21.57
C GLU A 116 10.64 -1.27 20.08
N MET A 117 10.62 -0.29 19.18
CA MET A 117 10.76 -0.54 17.73
C MET A 117 12.16 -1.02 17.36
N ALA A 118 13.21 -0.51 18.03
CA ALA A 118 14.57 -0.99 17.82
C ALA A 118 14.70 -2.48 18.20
N ALA A 119 14.13 -2.88 19.34
CA ALA A 119 14.08 -4.28 19.75
C ALA A 119 13.29 -5.16 18.77
N LEU A 120 12.21 -4.63 18.18
CA LEU A 120 11.45 -5.32 17.14
C LEU A 120 12.27 -5.55 15.88
N VAL A 121 12.93 -4.51 15.36
CA VAL A 121 13.77 -4.64 14.17
C VAL A 121 14.97 -5.56 14.41
N GLU A 122 15.57 -5.56 15.61
CA GLU A 122 16.61 -6.53 15.97
C GLU A 122 16.11 -7.99 15.85
N LYS A 123 14.88 -8.25 16.31
CA LYS A 123 14.25 -9.57 16.21
C LYS A 123 13.98 -9.96 14.75
N VAL A 124 13.32 -9.08 14.00
CA VAL A 124 13.02 -9.28 12.57
C VAL A 124 14.31 -9.53 11.78
N ALA A 125 15.34 -8.72 11.99
CA ALA A 125 16.61 -8.86 11.29
C ALA A 125 17.36 -10.16 11.64
N ALA A 126 17.21 -10.66 12.87
CA ALA A 126 17.78 -11.94 13.27
C ALA A 126 17.06 -13.12 12.59
N GLU A 127 15.73 -13.09 12.54
CA GLU A 127 14.92 -14.15 11.91
C GLU A 127 15.12 -14.18 10.39
N HIS A 128 15.23 -13.02 9.75
CA HIS A 128 15.43 -12.88 8.31
C HIS A 128 16.91 -12.70 7.90
N ALA A 129 17.86 -13.10 8.74
CA ALA A 129 19.29 -12.92 8.45
C ALA A 129 19.72 -13.56 7.11
N GLY A 130 19.09 -14.67 6.72
CA GLY A 130 19.30 -15.31 5.41
C GLY A 130 18.84 -14.43 4.24
N ASP A 131 17.62 -13.88 4.32
CA ASP A 131 17.03 -13.02 3.29
C ASP A 131 17.79 -11.70 3.16
N LEU A 132 18.17 -11.09 4.28
CA LEU A 132 19.02 -9.90 4.32
C LEU A 132 20.40 -10.19 3.71
N GLY A 133 20.93 -11.40 3.90
CA GLY A 133 22.13 -11.88 3.24
C GLY A 133 22.00 -11.95 1.71
N LEU A 134 20.84 -12.34 1.18
CA LEU A 134 20.56 -12.34 -0.26
C LEU A 134 20.54 -10.91 -0.83
N LEU A 135 19.86 -9.98 -0.15
CA LEU A 135 19.80 -8.57 -0.54
C LEU A 135 21.18 -7.90 -0.50
N ARG A 136 21.97 -8.19 0.54
CA ARG A 136 23.38 -7.77 0.62
C ARG A 136 24.19 -8.31 -0.56
N ALA A 137 24.13 -9.62 -0.81
CA ALA A 137 24.88 -10.25 -1.90
C ALA A 137 24.49 -9.69 -3.28
N PHE A 138 23.21 -9.35 -3.47
CA PHE A 138 22.73 -8.64 -4.65
C PHE A 138 23.39 -7.26 -4.79
N ALA A 139 23.38 -6.44 -3.73
CA ALA A 139 23.94 -5.08 -3.74
C ALA A 139 25.47 -5.06 -3.93
N GLU A 140 26.18 -6.10 -3.47
CA GLU A 140 27.63 -6.25 -3.63
C GLU A 140 28.04 -6.79 -5.01
N ARG A 141 27.08 -7.22 -5.85
CA ARG A 141 27.36 -7.80 -7.17
C ARG A 141 27.49 -6.72 -8.25
N GLY A 142 28.68 -6.61 -8.83
CA GLY A 142 28.98 -5.68 -9.91
C GLY A 142 28.70 -4.24 -9.50
N GLU A 143 27.81 -3.57 -10.23
CA GLU A 143 27.38 -2.21 -9.96
C GLU A 143 25.93 -2.13 -9.49
N ASN A 144 25.33 -3.21 -9.00
CA ASN A 144 23.98 -3.18 -8.42
C ASN A 144 23.89 -2.18 -7.24
N ARG A 145 22.68 -1.70 -6.98
CA ARG A 145 22.33 -0.85 -5.83
C ARG A 145 20.99 -1.29 -5.28
N LEU A 146 20.87 -1.25 -3.96
CA LEU A 146 19.61 -1.45 -3.25
C LEU A 146 19.17 -0.10 -2.66
N HIS A 147 17.92 0.27 -2.89
CA HIS A 147 17.30 1.45 -2.32
C HIS A 147 16.08 1.01 -1.53
N ILE A 148 15.96 1.44 -0.29
CA ILE A 148 14.84 1.10 0.59
C ILE A 148 14.11 2.40 0.91
N ILE A 149 12.92 2.56 0.37
CA ILE A 149 12.00 3.62 0.75
C ILE A 149 11.25 3.12 1.99
N VAL A 150 11.10 3.98 2.99
CA VAL A 150 10.26 3.67 4.16
C VAL A 150 8.78 3.81 3.78
N GLY A 151 7.97 2.81 4.12
CA GLY A 151 6.52 2.77 3.99
C GLY A 151 5.81 3.10 5.28
N ASN A 152 4.54 2.72 5.42
CA ASN A 152 3.78 2.96 6.65
C ASN A 152 4.06 1.89 7.71
N HIS A 153 4.27 0.63 7.34
CA HIS A 153 4.55 -0.48 8.25
C HIS A 153 5.95 -0.40 8.84
N ASP A 154 6.91 0.13 8.07
CA ASP A 154 8.31 0.27 8.47
C ASP A 154 8.80 1.72 8.51
N SER A 155 7.86 2.66 8.64
CA SER A 155 8.10 4.11 8.70
C SER A 155 9.20 4.52 9.69
N THR A 156 9.33 3.75 10.76
CA THR A 156 10.25 3.98 11.88
C THR A 156 11.72 3.66 11.54
N LEU A 157 11.97 2.93 10.45
CA LEU A 157 13.33 2.72 9.92
C LEU A 157 14.06 4.04 9.62
N ARG A 158 13.33 5.15 9.47
CA ARG A 158 13.93 6.49 9.35
C ARG A 158 14.84 6.85 10.52
N TYR A 159 14.65 6.29 11.72
CA TYR A 159 15.38 6.67 12.92
C TYR A 159 16.63 5.82 13.08
N ALA A 160 17.75 6.46 13.42
CA ALA A 160 19.06 5.81 13.49
C ALA A 160 19.06 4.62 14.45
N ALA A 161 18.44 4.78 15.63
CA ALA A 161 18.36 3.72 16.65
C ALA A 161 17.71 2.44 16.11
N ILE A 162 16.72 2.58 15.23
CA ILE A 162 15.95 1.47 14.67
C ILE A 162 16.66 0.89 13.44
N TRP A 163 17.17 1.75 12.56
CA TRP A 163 17.90 1.33 11.37
C TRP A 163 19.17 0.53 11.68
N ASN A 164 19.89 0.83 12.75
CA ASN A 164 21.24 0.32 13.00
C ASN A 164 21.35 -1.21 12.88
N ALA A 165 20.42 -1.96 13.46
CA ALA A 165 20.43 -3.43 13.40
C ALA A 165 20.25 -3.95 11.97
N LEU A 166 19.25 -3.42 11.25
CA LEU A 166 18.97 -3.77 9.86
C LEU A 166 20.12 -3.36 8.93
N GLY A 167 20.61 -2.13 9.07
CA GLY A 167 21.72 -1.59 8.29
C GLY A 167 23.02 -2.37 8.47
N ALA A 168 23.28 -2.87 9.68
CA ALA A 168 24.41 -3.77 9.94
C ALA A 168 24.24 -5.12 9.22
N ALA A 169 23.06 -5.74 9.31
CA ALA A 169 22.76 -7.01 8.64
C ALA A 169 22.90 -6.90 7.11
N LEU A 170 22.48 -5.77 6.54
CA LEU A 170 22.57 -5.46 5.12
C LEU A 170 23.97 -5.02 4.65
N ASN A 171 24.91 -4.75 5.56
CA ASN A 171 26.20 -4.09 5.24
C ASN A 171 26.02 -2.73 4.54
N ALA A 172 25.12 -1.90 5.05
CA ALA A 172 24.80 -0.59 4.49
C ALA A 172 26.01 0.38 4.45
N ALA A 173 26.98 0.19 5.36
CA ALA A 173 28.23 0.95 5.38
C ALA A 173 29.09 0.77 4.11
N SER A 174 28.80 -0.22 3.27
CA SER A 174 29.47 -0.45 1.98
C SER A 174 29.31 0.69 0.96
N GLY A 175 28.32 1.58 1.15
CA GLY A 175 27.96 2.60 0.18
C GLY A 175 27.04 2.11 -0.95
N ARG A 176 26.68 0.82 -0.98
CA ARG A 176 25.86 0.23 -2.06
C ARG A 176 24.35 0.25 -1.76
N ILE A 177 23.98 0.56 -0.53
CA ILE A 177 22.60 0.53 -0.04
C ILE A 177 22.18 1.94 0.39
N ASN A 178 21.03 2.38 -0.09
CA ASN A 178 20.45 3.68 0.23
C ASN A 178 19.20 3.48 1.08
N LEU A 179 19.14 4.11 2.25
CA LEU A 179 17.89 4.26 3.01
C LEU A 179 17.27 5.61 2.68
N VAL A 180 16.09 5.60 2.07
CA VAL A 180 15.38 6.78 1.60
C VAL A 180 14.40 7.25 2.67
N THR A 181 14.91 7.98 3.67
CA THR A 181 14.16 8.41 4.88
C THR A 181 13.08 9.46 4.64
N GLU A 182 13.14 10.17 3.51
CA GLU A 182 12.16 11.20 3.13
C GLU A 182 10.96 10.62 2.38
N GLY A 183 10.97 9.31 2.08
CA GLY A 183 9.89 8.61 1.39
C GLY A 183 9.87 8.77 -0.13
N VAL A 184 10.85 9.46 -0.72
CA VAL A 184 10.91 9.70 -2.18
C VAL A 184 12.28 9.32 -2.74
N TRP A 185 12.29 8.34 -3.62
CA TRP A 185 13.45 7.98 -4.43
C TRP A 185 13.36 8.57 -5.83
N ILE A 186 14.50 8.95 -6.40
CA ILE A 186 14.58 9.45 -7.78
C ILE A 186 15.74 8.81 -8.53
N SER A 187 15.52 8.46 -9.79
CA SER A 187 16.59 7.97 -10.67
C SER A 187 17.64 9.05 -10.90
N ALA A 188 18.87 8.65 -11.21
CA ALA A 188 19.99 9.58 -11.41
C ALA A 188 19.75 10.62 -12.51
N ASP A 189 18.92 10.31 -13.52
CA ASP A 189 18.52 11.22 -14.60
C ASP A 189 17.26 12.04 -14.28
N GLY A 190 16.68 11.85 -13.10
CA GLY A 190 15.50 12.55 -12.62
C GLY A 190 14.19 12.15 -13.28
N ARG A 191 14.16 11.08 -14.10
CA ARG A 191 12.99 10.73 -14.94
C ARG A 191 12.02 9.75 -14.28
N ILE A 192 12.49 8.96 -13.33
CA ILE A 192 11.69 8.00 -12.56
C ILE A 192 11.68 8.49 -11.12
N LEU A 193 10.49 8.64 -10.55
CA LEU A 193 10.29 8.90 -9.13
C LEU A 193 9.51 7.74 -8.53
N ALA A 194 9.90 7.32 -7.34
CA ALA A 194 9.18 6.31 -6.58
C ALA A 194 8.92 6.77 -5.14
N GLU A 195 7.77 6.40 -4.60
CA GLU A 195 7.39 6.60 -3.20
C GLU A 195 6.47 5.45 -2.77
N HIS A 196 6.35 5.20 -1.47
CA HIS A 196 5.54 4.09 -1.00
C HIS A 196 4.06 4.18 -1.42
N GLY A 197 3.41 5.33 -1.22
CA GLY A 197 2.04 5.57 -1.72
C GLY A 197 1.03 5.96 -0.64
N ASN A 198 1.33 5.67 0.63
CA ASN A 198 0.50 6.03 1.80
C ASN A 198 0.30 7.54 2.03
N GLN A 199 0.85 8.41 1.18
CA GLN A 199 0.66 9.87 1.24
C GLN A 199 -0.24 10.38 0.10
N ILE A 200 -0.72 9.49 -0.77
CA ILE A 200 -1.59 9.83 -1.91
C ILE A 200 -3.03 9.93 -1.41
N GLY A 201 -3.68 11.10 -1.58
CA GLY A 201 -5.10 11.26 -1.26
C GLY A 201 -5.42 11.32 0.24
N GLN A 202 -6.55 10.72 0.65
CA GLN A 202 -6.96 10.60 2.07
C GLN A 202 -6.78 9.18 2.62
N ASP A 203 -5.70 8.54 2.22
CA ASP A 203 -5.22 7.29 2.79
C ASP A 203 -5.27 7.31 4.33
N VAL A 204 -5.83 6.25 4.93
CA VAL A 204 -6.04 6.16 6.39
C VAL A 204 -4.76 5.77 7.14
N ASN A 205 -3.74 5.33 6.42
CA ASN A 205 -2.41 4.96 6.88
C ASN A 205 -1.42 6.13 6.77
N LYS A 206 -1.87 7.29 6.27
CA LYS A 206 -1.03 8.48 6.16
C LYS A 206 -0.66 9.08 7.51
N TYR A 207 0.58 9.55 7.61
CA TYR A 207 1.03 10.40 8.71
C TYR A 207 0.75 11.87 8.41
N ALA A 208 0.00 12.54 9.28
CA ALA A 208 -0.30 13.97 9.12
C ALA A 208 0.95 14.88 9.15
N THR A 209 2.01 14.42 9.83
CA THR A 209 3.27 15.15 10.01
C THR A 209 4.42 14.54 9.21
N TRP A 210 4.13 13.74 8.18
CA TRP A 210 5.17 13.12 7.34
C TRP A 210 6.16 14.18 6.85
N PRO A 211 7.49 13.93 6.96
CA PRO A 211 8.11 12.67 7.35
C PRO A 211 8.37 12.51 8.86
N ALA A 212 8.10 13.53 9.68
CA ALA A 212 8.26 13.46 11.14
C ALA A 212 7.12 12.65 11.79
N ILE A 213 7.44 11.49 12.35
CA ILE A 213 6.44 10.53 12.88
C ILE A 213 6.68 10.15 14.35
N SER A 214 7.35 11.02 15.11
CA SER A 214 7.59 10.83 16.54
C SER A 214 7.03 12.00 17.35
N ARG A 215 6.54 11.71 18.54
CA ARG A 215 6.10 12.71 19.52
C ARG A 215 6.72 12.44 20.89
N HIS A 216 7.33 13.47 21.45
CA HIS A 216 7.90 13.41 22.80
C HIS A 216 6.81 13.57 23.86
N VAL A 217 6.66 12.60 24.76
CA VAL A 217 5.69 12.60 25.86
C VAL A 217 6.33 12.02 27.12
N ASP A 218 6.24 12.72 28.25
CA ASP A 218 6.72 12.27 29.56
C ASP A 218 8.17 11.72 29.56
N GLY A 219 9.06 12.35 28.79
CA GLY A 219 10.48 12.00 28.72
C GLY A 219 10.81 10.85 27.77
N LYS A 220 9.86 10.41 26.94
CA LYS A 220 10.05 9.34 25.94
C LYS A 220 9.55 9.77 24.57
N ASP A 221 10.18 9.26 23.53
CA ASP A 221 9.73 9.42 22.16
C ASP A 221 8.86 8.24 21.75
N TYR A 222 7.61 8.55 21.42
CA TYR A 222 6.62 7.61 20.91
C TYR A 222 6.44 7.80 19.42
N ILE A 223 6.19 6.71 18.71
CA ILE A 223 5.82 6.75 17.29
C ILE A 223 4.35 7.17 17.17
N VAL A 224 4.08 8.07 16.23
CA VAL A 224 2.71 8.44 15.85
C VAL A 224 2.04 7.22 15.24
N ARG A 225 0.87 6.84 15.76
CA ARG A 225 0.10 5.69 15.30
C ARG A 225 -0.97 6.15 14.30
N PRO A 226 -0.89 5.81 13.00
CA PRO A 226 -1.99 6.05 12.10
C PRO A 226 -3.19 5.17 12.49
N TRP A 227 -4.36 5.51 11.96
CA TRP A 227 -5.57 4.77 12.31
C TRP A 227 -5.50 3.32 11.85
N GLY A 228 -4.94 3.05 10.66
CA GLY A 228 -4.78 1.69 10.15
C GLY A 228 -3.91 0.80 11.05
N GLU A 229 -2.79 1.30 11.58
CA GLU A 229 -1.97 0.55 12.54
C GLU A 229 -2.80 0.16 13.78
N LEU A 230 -3.52 1.13 14.37
CA LEU A 230 -4.37 0.85 15.54
C LEU A 230 -5.44 -0.19 15.23
N PHE A 231 -6.00 -0.12 14.02
CA PHE A 231 -7.03 -1.02 13.54
C PHE A 231 -6.47 -2.45 13.36
N VAL A 232 -5.32 -2.60 12.69
CA VAL A 232 -4.61 -3.87 12.53
C VAL A 232 -4.32 -4.50 13.90
N GLN A 233 -3.67 -3.74 14.79
CA GLN A 233 -3.29 -4.20 16.13
C GLN A 233 -4.47 -4.67 16.99
N ARG A 234 -5.62 -4.00 16.89
CA ARG A 234 -6.81 -4.34 17.69
C ARG A 234 -7.64 -5.46 17.10
N LEU A 235 -7.60 -5.64 15.79
CA LEU A 235 -8.56 -6.50 15.08
C LEU A 235 -7.86 -7.60 14.28
N PHE A 236 -6.96 -7.26 13.37
CA PHE A 236 -6.33 -8.23 12.47
C PHE A 236 -5.40 -9.21 13.20
N ASN A 237 -4.62 -8.75 14.19
CA ASN A 237 -3.69 -9.63 14.94
C ASN A 237 -4.38 -10.84 15.60
N ASP A 238 -5.66 -10.72 15.97
CA ASP A 238 -6.46 -11.83 16.49
C ASP A 238 -7.06 -12.69 15.36
N GLN A 239 -7.44 -12.05 14.25
CA GLN A 239 -8.04 -12.74 13.12
C GLN A 239 -7.04 -13.62 12.38
N GLU A 240 -5.82 -13.15 12.13
CA GLU A 240 -4.79 -13.90 11.38
C GLU A 240 -4.38 -15.20 12.06
N ARG A 241 -4.50 -15.28 13.40
CA ARG A 241 -4.33 -16.54 14.15
C ARG A 241 -5.32 -17.63 13.72
N THR A 242 -6.47 -17.23 13.19
CA THR A 242 -7.53 -18.11 12.72
C THR A 242 -7.60 -18.18 11.19
N TYR A 243 -7.26 -17.09 10.50
CA TYR A 243 -7.41 -16.90 9.06
C TYR A 243 -6.07 -16.44 8.47
N SER A 244 -5.13 -17.37 8.30
CA SER A 244 -3.74 -17.07 7.96
C SER A 244 -3.51 -16.48 6.57
N ILE A 245 -4.56 -16.38 5.75
CA ILE A 245 -4.47 -15.78 4.41
C ILE A 245 -5.37 -14.55 4.26
N ILE A 246 -5.97 -14.06 5.36
CA ILE A 246 -7.01 -13.02 5.31
C ILE A 246 -6.56 -11.76 4.57
N ASP A 247 -5.29 -11.41 4.70
CA ASP A 247 -4.70 -10.22 4.09
C ASP A 247 -4.12 -10.48 2.69
N ASN A 248 -3.94 -11.76 2.32
CA ASN A 248 -3.39 -12.16 1.02
C ASN A 248 -4.47 -12.32 -0.06
N LEU A 249 -5.75 -12.07 0.29
CA LEU A 249 -6.84 -11.99 -0.67
C LEU A 249 -6.94 -10.58 -1.24
N SER A 250 -6.86 -10.47 -2.56
CA SER A 250 -7.02 -9.20 -3.29
C SER A 250 -8.40 -9.13 -3.96
N PRO A 251 -9.12 -8.01 -3.83
CA PRO A 251 -8.86 -6.89 -2.91
C PRO A 251 -9.00 -7.31 -1.43
N GLU A 252 -8.34 -6.62 -0.50
CA GLU A 252 -8.34 -6.92 0.95
C GLU A 252 -9.76 -7.09 1.54
N THR A 253 -10.75 -6.41 0.97
CA THR A 253 -12.18 -6.66 1.26
C THR A 253 -12.62 -8.11 1.18
N ALA A 254 -12.00 -8.93 0.33
CA ALA A 254 -12.45 -10.29 0.09
C ALA A 254 -12.22 -11.16 1.33
N GLY A 255 -11.03 -11.11 1.92
CA GLY A 255 -10.74 -11.79 3.19
C GLY A 255 -11.66 -11.30 4.30
N ALA A 256 -11.82 -9.98 4.39
CA ALA A 256 -12.73 -9.36 5.33
C ALA A 256 -14.19 -9.86 5.17
N ARG A 257 -14.71 -9.90 3.94
CA ARG A 257 -16.06 -10.35 3.62
C ARG A 257 -16.30 -11.80 3.98
N TYR A 258 -15.34 -12.69 3.73
CA TYR A 258 -15.44 -14.10 4.10
C TYR A 258 -15.38 -14.31 5.62
N ARG A 259 -14.55 -13.53 6.32
CA ARG A 259 -14.56 -13.48 7.80
C ARG A 259 -15.93 -13.04 8.30
N ALA A 260 -16.52 -12.00 7.72
CA ALA A 260 -17.83 -11.49 8.13
C ALA A 260 -18.93 -12.54 7.94
N ALA A 261 -18.88 -13.27 6.83
CA ALA A 261 -19.80 -14.37 6.57
C ALA A 261 -19.62 -15.53 7.56
N ASP A 262 -18.42 -15.72 8.12
CA ASP A 262 -18.14 -16.76 9.11
C ASP A 262 -18.62 -16.41 10.53
N ARG A 263 -18.34 -15.19 10.99
CA ARG A 263 -18.50 -14.80 12.40
C ARG A 263 -19.34 -13.54 12.64
N GLY A 264 -19.90 -12.94 11.60
CA GLY A 264 -20.56 -11.64 11.65
C GLY A 264 -19.59 -10.47 11.54
N LEU A 265 -20.14 -9.24 11.67
CA LEU A 265 -19.39 -7.99 11.62
C LEU A 265 -18.47 -7.89 12.86
N TRP A 266 -17.43 -7.04 12.80
CA TRP A 266 -16.46 -6.92 13.88
C TRP A 266 -15.96 -5.51 14.12
N GLY A 267 -15.48 -5.25 15.33
CA GLY A 267 -14.99 -3.93 15.74
C GLY A 267 -16.12 -2.97 16.10
N SER A 268 -15.79 -1.70 16.35
CA SER A 268 -16.83 -0.69 16.56
C SER A 268 -17.49 -0.32 15.23
N ALA A 269 -18.70 0.25 15.27
CA ALA A 269 -19.37 0.75 14.07
C ALA A 269 -18.49 1.73 13.26
N SER A 270 -17.67 2.52 13.95
CA SER A 270 -16.73 3.45 13.33
C SER A 270 -15.58 2.73 12.64
N ASP A 271 -15.09 1.62 13.21
CA ASP A 271 -13.99 0.86 12.61
C ASP A 271 -14.44 0.13 11.34
N VAL A 272 -15.65 -0.46 11.37
CA VAL A 272 -16.26 -1.06 10.16
C VAL A 272 -16.49 -0.01 9.08
N ALA A 273 -16.99 1.18 9.45
CA ALA A 273 -17.24 2.25 8.50
C ALA A 273 -15.95 2.74 7.81
N ARG A 274 -14.86 2.89 8.58
CA ARG A 274 -13.55 3.29 8.05
C ARG A 274 -12.92 2.19 7.19
N LEU A 275 -12.98 0.93 7.63
CA LEU A 275 -12.54 -0.21 6.82
C LEU A 275 -13.27 -0.27 5.49
N LEU A 276 -14.60 -0.09 5.49
CA LEU A 276 -15.40 -0.10 4.27
C LEU A 276 -15.02 1.05 3.34
N SER A 277 -14.80 2.24 3.89
CA SER A 277 -14.39 3.42 3.11
C SER A 277 -13.00 3.25 2.50
N PHE A 278 -12.01 2.87 3.30
CA PHE A 278 -10.64 2.55 2.86
C PHE A 278 -10.66 1.59 1.68
N ASN A 279 -11.32 0.46 1.86
CA ASN A 279 -11.43 -0.58 0.86
C ASN A 279 -12.09 -0.13 -0.45
N LEU A 280 -13.17 0.65 -0.38
CA LEU A 280 -13.86 1.19 -1.55
C LEU A 280 -13.08 2.32 -2.23
N LEU A 281 -12.16 3.00 -1.55
CA LEU A 281 -11.45 4.15 -2.11
C LEU A 281 -10.05 3.79 -2.60
N GLU A 282 -9.42 2.77 -2.02
CA GLU A 282 -8.10 2.31 -2.46
C GLU A 282 -8.17 1.30 -3.59
N THR A 283 -9.23 0.49 -3.66
CA THR A 283 -9.47 -0.42 -4.78
C THR A 283 -10.11 0.33 -5.95
N SER A 284 -9.39 0.52 -7.05
CA SER A 284 -9.91 1.24 -8.21
C SER A 284 -10.94 0.40 -8.99
N LEU A 285 -11.90 1.05 -9.66
CA LEU A 285 -12.80 0.35 -10.57
C LEU A 285 -12.09 -0.23 -11.79
N ARG A 286 -10.91 0.28 -12.12
CA ARG A 286 -10.07 -0.27 -13.17
C ARG A 286 -9.50 -1.63 -12.78
N GLN A 287 -9.14 -1.80 -11.52
CA GLN A 287 -8.74 -3.09 -10.93
C GLN A 287 -9.87 -4.14 -10.99
N LYS A 288 -11.15 -3.71 -10.98
CA LYS A 288 -12.32 -4.57 -11.24
C LYS A 288 -12.67 -4.69 -12.75
N SER A 289 -12.37 -3.70 -13.59
CA SER A 289 -12.77 -3.65 -15.00
C SER A 289 -11.79 -4.29 -15.98
N VAL A 290 -10.55 -4.62 -15.57
CA VAL A 290 -9.65 -5.48 -16.39
C VAL A 290 -10.32 -6.84 -16.69
N MET A 291 -11.29 -7.27 -15.87
CA MET A 291 -12.17 -8.42 -16.14
C MET A 291 -13.27 -8.20 -17.18
N LEU A 292 -13.57 -6.96 -17.61
CA LEU A 292 -14.80 -6.65 -18.37
C LEU A 292 -14.58 -6.07 -19.79
N GLY A 293 -13.35 -5.94 -20.28
CA GLY A 293 -13.05 -5.56 -21.67
C GLY A 293 -13.06 -4.06 -21.99
N LYS A 294 -12.66 -3.69 -23.22
CA LYS A 294 -12.31 -2.31 -23.65
C LYS A 294 -13.47 -1.28 -23.52
N PRO A 295 -13.20 -0.03 -23.09
CA PRO A 295 -14.24 0.99 -22.87
C PRO A 295 -14.53 1.86 -24.12
N PRO A 296 -15.81 2.21 -24.37
CA PRO A 296 -16.24 3.32 -25.23
C PRO A 296 -16.54 4.64 -24.46
N ALA A 297 -16.68 5.76 -25.19
CA ALA A 297 -16.51 7.15 -24.71
C ALA A 297 -17.75 7.90 -24.15
N GLY A 298 -17.50 8.83 -23.21
CA GLY A 298 -18.32 10.01 -22.84
C GLY A 298 -18.34 10.37 -21.32
N LYS A 299 -18.57 11.65 -20.99
CA LYS A 299 -18.44 12.24 -19.63
C LYS A 299 -19.77 12.29 -18.86
N VAL A 300 -19.75 11.80 -17.62
CA VAL A 300 -20.84 11.88 -16.62
C VAL A 300 -20.46 12.93 -15.57
N ASN A 301 -21.40 13.80 -15.19
CA ASN A 301 -21.19 14.80 -14.13
C ASN A 301 -22.07 14.46 -12.92
N TRP A 302 -21.53 13.76 -11.92
CA TRP A 302 -22.28 13.50 -10.68
C TRP A 302 -22.68 14.77 -9.95
N ASP A 303 -23.87 14.76 -9.34
CA ASP A 303 -24.26 15.78 -8.36
C ASP A 303 -23.76 15.34 -6.98
N ILE A 304 -22.63 15.90 -6.56
CA ILE A 304 -21.99 15.59 -5.29
C ILE A 304 -22.86 15.97 -4.09
N GLY A 305 -23.70 17.01 -4.22
CA GLY A 305 -24.63 17.41 -3.17
C GLY A 305 -25.69 16.34 -2.95
N ILE A 306 -26.27 15.82 -4.04
CA ILE A 306 -27.22 14.70 -4.00
C ILE A 306 -26.52 13.45 -3.44
N ALA A 307 -25.33 13.13 -3.92
CA ALA A 307 -24.57 11.96 -3.50
C ALA A 307 -24.30 11.94 -1.99
N ARG A 308 -23.78 13.04 -1.42
CA ARG A 308 -23.55 13.17 0.03
C ARG A 308 -24.85 13.06 0.83
N GLY A 309 -25.95 13.61 0.31
CA GLY A 309 -27.29 13.49 0.90
C GLY A 309 -27.82 12.06 1.02
N LYS A 310 -27.18 11.07 0.37
CA LYS A 310 -27.53 9.64 0.49
C LYS A 310 -26.91 8.97 1.73
N GLY A 311 -25.95 9.60 2.39
CA GLY A 311 -25.33 9.08 3.62
C GLY A 311 -24.74 7.68 3.40
N ALA A 312 -25.06 6.74 4.30
CA ALA A 312 -24.59 5.36 4.23
C ALA A 312 -24.89 4.65 2.90
N MET A 313 -25.98 5.02 2.22
CA MET A 313 -26.37 4.36 0.97
C MET A 313 -25.30 4.54 -0.12
N LEU A 314 -24.49 5.60 -0.04
CA LEU A 314 -23.37 5.83 -0.94
C LEU A 314 -22.36 4.66 -0.89
N PHE A 315 -22.07 4.14 0.31
CA PHE A 315 -21.13 3.05 0.50
C PHE A 315 -21.76 1.69 0.23
N LEU A 316 -23.00 1.48 0.71
CA LEU A 316 -23.71 0.20 0.53
C LEU A 316 -23.92 -0.12 -0.95
N TYR A 317 -24.25 0.88 -1.77
CA TYR A 317 -24.47 0.69 -3.21
C TYR A 317 -23.18 0.67 -4.03
N ALA A 318 -22.07 1.17 -3.47
CA ALA A 318 -20.75 0.99 -4.05
C ALA A 318 -20.21 -0.45 -3.90
N LEU A 319 -20.89 -1.30 -3.13
CA LEU A 319 -20.66 -2.75 -3.07
C LEU A 319 -21.57 -3.51 -4.07
N PRO A 320 -21.12 -4.62 -4.68
CA PRO A 320 -21.98 -5.51 -5.47
C PRO A 320 -23.18 -6.05 -4.68
N LYS A 321 -24.29 -6.39 -5.35
CA LYS A 321 -25.54 -6.84 -4.69
C LYS A 321 -25.35 -8.14 -3.91
N GLU A 322 -24.55 -9.02 -4.47
CA GLU A 322 -24.19 -10.33 -3.96
C GLU A 322 -23.19 -10.25 -2.80
N ASP A 323 -22.63 -9.08 -2.50
CA ASP A 323 -21.66 -8.92 -1.43
C ASP A 323 -22.30 -9.19 -0.06
N PRO A 324 -21.84 -10.21 0.71
CA PRO A 324 -22.36 -10.52 2.03
C PRO A 324 -22.31 -9.35 3.01
N LEU A 325 -21.29 -8.47 2.93
CA LEU A 325 -21.18 -7.30 3.79
C LEU A 325 -22.31 -6.32 3.49
N ARG A 326 -22.63 -6.11 2.20
CA ARG A 326 -23.78 -5.31 1.80
C ARG A 326 -25.09 -5.90 2.30
N GLN A 327 -25.26 -7.22 2.19
CA GLN A 327 -26.47 -7.90 2.68
C GLN A 327 -26.63 -7.75 4.19
N GLN A 328 -25.53 -7.81 4.94
CA GLN A 328 -25.52 -7.63 6.37
C GLN A 328 -25.85 -6.17 6.77
N LEU A 329 -25.24 -5.18 6.12
CA LEU A 329 -25.52 -3.76 6.38
C LEU A 329 -26.91 -3.31 5.90
N SER A 330 -27.52 -4.06 4.98
CA SER A 330 -28.89 -3.83 4.52
C SER A 330 -29.96 -4.26 5.54
N ARG A 331 -29.56 -4.93 6.63
CA ARG A 331 -30.48 -5.29 7.72
C ARG A 331 -30.81 -4.05 8.57
N ASP A 332 -31.93 -4.13 9.27
CA ASP A 332 -32.40 -3.10 10.21
C ASP A 332 -32.24 -3.57 11.66
N ASP A 333 -31.06 -4.11 11.97
CA ASP A 333 -30.63 -4.41 13.33
C ASP A 333 -29.75 -3.28 13.91
N GLU A 334 -29.57 -3.30 15.23
CA GLU A 334 -28.87 -2.24 15.99
C GLU A 334 -27.43 -2.04 15.50
N GLU A 335 -26.74 -3.14 15.16
CA GLU A 335 -25.36 -3.13 14.69
C GLU A 335 -25.25 -2.49 13.30
N ALA A 336 -26.08 -2.93 12.34
CA ALA A 336 -26.13 -2.34 11.01
C ALA A 336 -26.53 -0.86 11.05
N MET A 337 -27.46 -0.47 11.93
CA MET A 337 -27.87 0.93 12.10
C MET A 337 -26.75 1.80 12.67
N ALA A 338 -25.96 1.30 13.61
CA ALA A 338 -24.80 2.01 14.13
C ALA A 338 -23.75 2.27 13.03
N ILE A 339 -23.44 1.26 12.21
CA ILE A 339 -22.48 1.39 11.09
C ILE A 339 -23.02 2.35 10.03
N LYS A 340 -24.30 2.24 9.66
CA LYS A 340 -24.95 3.19 8.75
C LYS A 340 -24.90 4.64 9.30
N SER A 341 -24.96 4.83 10.62
CA SER A 341 -24.78 6.16 11.22
C SER A 341 -23.38 6.71 10.99
N GLU A 342 -22.34 5.92 11.25
CA GLU A 342 -20.94 6.32 11.06
C GLU A 342 -20.60 6.58 9.58
N LEU A 343 -21.06 5.70 8.67
CA LEU A 343 -20.93 5.94 7.22
C LEU A 343 -21.66 7.21 6.77
N THR A 344 -22.80 7.53 7.37
CA THR A 344 -23.51 8.79 7.09
C THR A 344 -22.74 10.01 7.59
N LYS A 345 -22.07 9.93 8.75
CA LYS A 345 -21.19 11.00 9.22
C LYS A 345 -20.03 11.19 8.25
N LEU A 346 -19.37 10.10 7.84
CA LEU A 346 -18.25 10.13 6.90
C LEU A 346 -18.66 10.72 5.53
N ALA A 347 -19.82 10.33 4.98
CA ALA A 347 -20.35 10.92 3.74
C ALA A 347 -20.51 12.45 3.79
N ASN A 348 -20.81 12.99 4.98
CA ASN A 348 -21.07 14.41 5.19
C ASN A 348 -19.81 15.20 5.57
N ASP A 349 -18.72 14.52 5.93
CA ASP A 349 -17.45 15.15 6.30
C ASP A 349 -16.61 15.40 5.05
N LYS A 350 -16.41 16.68 4.69
CA LYS A 350 -15.64 17.07 3.51
C LYS A 350 -14.13 16.98 3.69
N GLU A 351 -13.66 16.96 4.94
CA GLU A 351 -12.24 16.83 5.26
C GLU A 351 -11.83 15.36 5.20
N GLN A 352 -12.66 14.47 5.78
CA GLN A 352 -12.41 13.03 5.79
C GLN A 352 -12.77 12.32 4.48
N LEU A 353 -13.76 12.81 3.74
CA LEU A 353 -14.15 12.26 2.43
C LEU A 353 -14.33 13.39 1.41
N PRO A 354 -13.27 13.84 0.72
CA PRO A 354 -13.33 14.90 -0.27
C PRO A 354 -14.23 14.58 -1.47
N ASP A 355 -14.64 15.61 -2.21
CA ASP A 355 -15.57 15.45 -3.35
C ASP A 355 -15.06 14.48 -4.44
N ALA A 356 -13.74 14.33 -4.59
CA ALA A 356 -13.14 13.39 -5.52
C ALA A 356 -13.38 11.91 -5.13
N GLU A 357 -13.41 11.61 -3.83
CA GLU A 357 -13.70 10.28 -3.31
C GLU A 357 -15.20 9.98 -3.32
N VAL A 358 -16.04 10.98 -3.05
CA VAL A 358 -17.50 10.86 -3.28
C VAL A 358 -17.79 10.56 -4.76
N GLN A 359 -17.08 11.21 -5.68
CA GLN A 359 -17.17 10.91 -7.11
C GLN A 359 -16.74 9.47 -7.42
N GLN A 360 -15.69 8.94 -6.78
CA GLN A 360 -15.30 7.54 -6.92
C GLN A 360 -16.39 6.58 -6.44
N LEU A 361 -17.02 6.83 -5.29
CA LEU A 361 -18.13 6.00 -4.80
C LEU A 361 -19.31 6.04 -5.77
N CYS A 362 -19.62 7.21 -6.34
CA CYS A 362 -20.65 7.35 -7.36
C CYS A 362 -20.31 6.60 -8.66
N ASP A 363 -19.04 6.61 -9.06
CA ASP A 363 -18.56 5.75 -10.12
C ASP A 363 -18.92 4.30 -9.76
N MET A 364 -18.49 3.80 -8.59
CA MET A 364 -18.72 2.40 -8.18
C MET A 364 -20.18 2.00 -8.18
N ILE A 365 -21.05 2.88 -7.66
CA ILE A 365 -22.48 2.69 -7.69
C ILE A 365 -22.94 2.50 -9.14
N ALA A 366 -22.53 3.35 -10.07
CA ALA A 366 -22.93 3.23 -11.48
C ALA A 366 -22.47 1.92 -12.15
N ALA A 367 -21.39 1.29 -11.68
CA ALA A 367 -20.96 -0.02 -12.15
C ALA A 367 -21.81 -1.16 -11.58
N ASN A 368 -22.10 -1.11 -10.29
CA ASN A 368 -22.78 -2.21 -9.57
C ASN A 368 -24.30 -2.12 -9.68
N GLU A 369 -24.80 -0.89 -9.61
CA GLU A 369 -26.19 -0.50 -9.68
C GLU A 369 -26.36 0.33 -10.95
N LYS A 370 -27.22 -0.09 -11.87
CA LYS A 370 -27.62 0.76 -13.01
C LYS A 370 -28.50 1.94 -12.57
N ASP A 371 -28.34 2.39 -11.32
CA ASP A 371 -29.34 3.09 -10.52
C ASP A 371 -28.90 4.52 -10.18
N GLN A 372 -29.89 5.38 -9.93
CA GLN A 372 -29.83 6.84 -10.10
C GLN A 372 -29.38 7.61 -8.84
N ILE A 373 -28.40 7.09 -8.11
CA ILE A 373 -28.20 7.52 -6.70
C ILE A 373 -27.36 8.79 -6.58
N CYS A 374 -26.48 9.02 -7.55
CA CYS A 374 -25.58 10.17 -7.61
C CYS A 374 -25.94 11.20 -8.70
N TRP A 375 -27.13 11.11 -9.32
CA TRP A 375 -27.50 12.04 -10.40
C TRP A 375 -29.00 12.17 -10.64
N ASP A 376 -29.39 13.24 -11.33
CA ASP A 376 -30.72 13.50 -11.90
C ASP A 376 -30.63 13.50 -13.44
N MET A 377 -31.61 12.92 -14.12
CA MET A 377 -31.49 12.32 -15.46
C MET A 377 -30.97 13.22 -16.62
N GLN A 378 -29.97 12.74 -17.37
CA GLN A 378 -29.98 12.67 -18.85
C GLN A 378 -28.96 11.64 -19.39
N LEU A 379 -29.44 10.73 -20.26
CA LEU A 379 -28.72 9.54 -20.73
C LEU A 379 -27.54 9.85 -21.67
N GLY A 380 -26.39 9.23 -21.38
CA GLY A 380 -25.32 8.97 -22.37
C GLY A 380 -24.00 8.57 -21.72
N SER A 381 -23.61 7.30 -21.89
CA SER A 381 -22.27 6.70 -21.66
C SER A 381 -21.63 6.83 -20.26
N LEU A 382 -21.69 5.75 -19.47
CA LEU A 382 -21.24 5.72 -18.07
C LEU A 382 -19.81 5.20 -17.84
N VAL A 383 -19.09 4.74 -18.87
CA VAL A 383 -17.90 3.86 -18.67
C VAL A 383 -16.56 4.59 -18.64
N GLU A 384 -16.46 5.84 -19.10
CA GLU A 384 -15.19 6.61 -19.03
C GLU A 384 -14.96 7.27 -17.66
N HIS A 385 -16.01 7.40 -16.84
CA HIS A 385 -15.96 8.17 -15.59
C HIS A 385 -15.20 7.46 -14.47
N PHE A 386 -15.22 6.13 -14.46
CA PHE A 386 -14.51 5.24 -13.54
C PHE A 386 -12.99 5.46 -13.48
N LEU A 387 -12.41 6.02 -14.53
CA LEU A 387 -10.99 6.37 -14.61
C LEU A 387 -10.71 7.77 -14.02
N SER A 388 -11.72 8.63 -13.86
CA SER A 388 -11.54 10.06 -13.65
C SER A 388 -11.32 10.49 -12.20
N SER A 389 -11.84 9.77 -11.20
CA SER A 389 -11.67 10.10 -9.78
C SER A 389 -10.26 9.81 -9.29
N LYS A 390 -9.77 8.58 -9.47
CA LYS A 390 -8.37 8.21 -9.20
C LYS A 390 -7.38 9.02 -10.04
N SER A 391 -7.68 9.24 -11.33
CA SER A 391 -6.83 10.10 -12.17
C SER A 391 -6.76 11.53 -11.63
N LYS A 392 -7.81 12.08 -11.03
CA LYS A 392 -7.78 13.42 -10.40
C LYS A 392 -6.96 13.44 -9.12
N VAL A 393 -7.16 12.47 -8.21
CA VAL A 393 -6.36 12.35 -6.99
C VAL A 393 -4.87 12.24 -7.35
N MET A 394 -4.57 11.36 -8.30
CA MET A 394 -3.21 11.17 -8.80
C MET A 394 -2.69 12.40 -9.56
N ALA A 395 -3.49 13.06 -10.41
CA ALA A 395 -3.07 14.27 -11.13
C ALA A 395 -2.69 15.41 -10.19
N LYS A 396 -3.45 15.59 -9.10
CA LYS A 396 -3.15 16.56 -8.05
C LYS A 396 -1.87 16.20 -7.30
N HIS A 397 -1.72 14.93 -6.91
CA HIS A 397 -0.51 14.44 -6.24
C HIS A 397 0.73 14.64 -7.11
N LEU A 398 0.63 14.25 -8.39
CA LEU A 398 1.70 14.41 -9.37
C LEU A 398 2.01 15.88 -9.67
N ALA A 399 1.04 16.79 -9.59
CA ALA A 399 1.29 18.23 -9.73
C ALA A 399 2.17 18.74 -8.59
N ALA A 400 1.93 18.29 -7.35
CA ALA A 400 2.80 18.60 -6.21
C ALA A 400 4.21 18.05 -6.44
N ARG A 401 4.36 16.78 -6.85
CA ARG A 401 5.69 16.19 -7.15
C ARG A 401 6.40 16.86 -8.33
N GLN A 402 5.68 17.28 -9.38
CA GLN A 402 6.26 17.98 -10.52
C GLN A 402 6.82 19.36 -10.18
N ALA A 403 6.34 20.00 -9.10
CA ALA A 403 6.88 21.28 -8.66
C ALA A 403 8.39 21.16 -8.34
N ASP A 404 8.77 20.06 -7.68
CA ASP A 404 10.14 19.77 -7.26
C ASP A 404 10.90 18.88 -8.27
N HIS A 405 10.20 18.05 -9.05
CA HIS A 405 10.78 17.05 -9.94
C HIS A 405 10.34 17.21 -11.41
N LYS A 406 10.71 18.34 -12.02
CA LYS A 406 10.28 18.74 -13.38
C LYS A 406 10.64 17.76 -14.51
N SER A 407 11.69 16.96 -14.31
CA SER A 407 12.14 15.93 -15.25
C SER A 407 11.37 14.61 -15.16
N MET A 408 10.56 14.42 -14.11
CA MET A 408 9.82 13.19 -13.89
C MET A 408 8.89 12.89 -15.06
N ARG A 409 8.93 11.65 -15.56
CA ARG A 409 8.06 11.14 -16.63
C ARG A 409 7.43 9.80 -16.26
N VAL A 410 8.01 9.11 -15.29
CA VAL A 410 7.48 7.87 -14.72
C VAL A 410 7.35 8.05 -13.21
N PHE A 411 6.20 7.67 -12.68
CA PHE A 411 5.92 7.63 -11.25
C PHE A 411 5.59 6.19 -10.85
N ILE A 412 6.25 5.67 -9.82
CA ILE A 412 6.05 4.30 -9.34
C ILE A 412 5.65 4.38 -7.87
N TYR A 413 4.64 3.61 -7.47
CA TYR A 413 4.22 3.55 -6.07
C TYR A 413 3.84 2.12 -5.66
N GLY A 414 3.93 1.83 -4.36
CA GLY A 414 3.50 0.57 -3.74
C GLY A 414 2.24 0.74 -2.91
N HIS A 415 2.25 0.25 -1.67
CA HIS A 415 1.21 0.42 -0.63
C HIS A 415 -0.06 -0.43 -0.81
N THR A 416 -0.22 -1.11 -1.95
CA THR A 416 -1.42 -1.90 -2.22
C THR A 416 -1.02 -3.30 -2.65
N HIS A 417 -1.68 -4.32 -2.09
CA HIS A 417 -1.49 -5.71 -2.50
C HIS A 417 -1.79 -5.90 -4.00
N GLN A 418 -2.73 -5.12 -4.56
CA GLN A 418 -3.09 -5.22 -5.96
C GLN A 418 -2.22 -4.35 -6.88
N TYR A 419 -1.50 -5.00 -7.79
CA TYR A 419 -0.74 -4.31 -8.84
C TYR A 419 -1.64 -3.55 -9.83
N GLU A 420 -1.05 -2.62 -10.57
CA GLU A 420 -1.70 -1.99 -11.73
C GLU A 420 -0.79 -1.99 -12.95
N GLU A 421 -1.39 -2.32 -14.10
CA GLU A 421 -0.72 -2.13 -15.40
C GLU A 421 -0.42 -0.65 -15.65
N PRO A 422 0.72 -0.30 -16.27
CA PRO A 422 1.11 1.08 -16.45
C PRO A 422 0.07 1.90 -17.21
N TRP A 423 -0.14 3.12 -16.75
CA TRP A 423 -1.14 4.02 -17.33
C TRP A 423 -0.70 5.47 -17.28
N ARG A 424 -1.41 6.37 -17.97
CA ARG A 424 -0.98 7.75 -18.17
C ARG A 424 -1.94 8.73 -17.50
N VAL A 425 -1.37 9.74 -16.84
CA VAL A 425 -2.09 10.87 -16.24
C VAL A 425 -1.51 12.17 -16.76
N ASP A 426 -2.40 13.04 -17.23
CA ASP A 426 -2.05 14.44 -17.47
C ASP A 426 -2.01 15.18 -16.14
N VAL A 427 -0.89 15.83 -15.87
CA VAL A 427 -0.65 16.50 -14.59
C VAL A 427 -1.51 17.76 -14.49
N GLU A 428 -2.16 17.96 -13.35
CA GLU A 428 -3.02 19.12 -13.15
C GLU A 428 -2.22 20.42 -13.27
N GLY A 429 -2.71 21.34 -14.11
CA GLY A 429 -2.05 22.63 -14.35
C GLY A 429 -0.75 22.56 -15.14
N SER A 430 -0.41 21.42 -15.75
CA SER A 430 0.85 21.20 -16.49
C SER A 430 0.62 20.51 -17.83
N PRO A 431 1.41 20.81 -18.89
CA PRO A 431 1.33 20.10 -20.16
C PRO A 431 2.04 18.72 -20.12
N VAL A 432 2.53 18.29 -18.96
CA VAL A 432 3.26 17.03 -18.81
C VAL A 432 2.29 15.88 -18.56
N THR A 433 2.45 14.81 -19.33
CA THR A 433 1.84 13.51 -19.04
C THR A 433 2.87 12.61 -18.37
N ILE A 434 2.48 11.95 -17.28
CA ILE A 434 3.30 10.99 -16.53
C ILE A 434 2.73 9.58 -16.71
N THR A 435 3.62 8.61 -16.93
CA THR A 435 3.26 7.19 -16.85
C THR A 435 3.37 6.73 -15.40
N ILE A 436 2.31 6.16 -14.86
CA ILE A 436 2.24 5.61 -13.50
C ILE A 436 2.29 4.09 -13.57
N ALA A 437 2.95 3.45 -12.61
CA ALA A 437 2.84 2.02 -12.38
C ALA A 437 2.75 1.75 -10.86
N ASN A 438 2.05 0.69 -10.48
CA ASN A 438 1.98 0.21 -9.10
C ASN A 438 2.66 -1.15 -8.98
N THR A 439 3.44 -1.37 -7.93
CA THR A 439 4.24 -2.59 -7.73
C THR A 439 3.43 -3.81 -7.32
N GLY A 440 2.22 -3.65 -6.77
CA GLY A 440 1.53 -4.71 -6.02
C GLY A 440 2.32 -5.06 -4.76
N ALA A 441 2.24 -6.32 -4.32
CA ALA A 441 3.10 -6.84 -3.26
C ALA A 441 4.06 -7.94 -3.77
N PHE A 442 5.27 -7.97 -3.22
CA PHE A 442 6.19 -9.09 -3.42
C PHE A 442 5.87 -10.24 -2.45
N GLN A 443 4.64 -10.71 -2.49
CA GLN A 443 4.10 -11.80 -1.68
C GLN A 443 3.23 -12.70 -2.54
N ARG A 444 2.88 -13.87 -1.98
CA ARG A 444 1.87 -14.73 -2.60
C ARG A 444 0.49 -14.18 -2.28
N LEU A 445 -0.15 -13.64 -3.30
CA LEU A 445 -1.51 -13.13 -3.23
C LEU A 445 -2.44 -13.98 -4.08
N ILE A 446 -3.73 -13.83 -3.85
CA ILE A 446 -4.75 -14.44 -4.69
C ILE A 446 -5.95 -13.50 -4.87
N ASP A 447 -6.43 -13.38 -6.10
CA ASP A 447 -7.68 -12.66 -6.33
C ASP A 447 -8.90 -13.48 -5.87
N ASP A 448 -10.02 -12.80 -5.67
CA ASP A 448 -11.27 -13.46 -5.22
C ASP A 448 -11.68 -14.63 -6.14
N ALA A 449 -11.54 -14.47 -7.46
CA ALA A 449 -11.87 -15.52 -8.41
C ALA A 449 -10.95 -16.74 -8.29
N GLY A 450 -9.67 -16.52 -8.02
CA GLY A 450 -8.65 -17.54 -7.80
C GLY A 450 -8.83 -18.27 -6.49
N PHE A 451 -9.24 -17.55 -5.45
CA PHE A 451 -9.63 -18.12 -4.17
C PHE A 451 -10.83 -19.06 -4.34
N ILE A 452 -11.88 -18.62 -5.04
CA ILE A 452 -13.06 -19.45 -5.34
C ILE A 452 -12.68 -20.71 -6.16
N ARG A 453 -11.74 -20.60 -7.11
CA ARG A 453 -11.25 -21.77 -7.86
C ARG A 453 -10.51 -22.79 -6.99
N ARG A 454 -9.92 -22.36 -5.86
CA ARG A 454 -9.11 -23.18 -4.94
C ARG A 454 -9.86 -23.69 -3.71
N LEU A 455 -11.16 -23.48 -3.64
CA LEU A 455 -11.96 -24.00 -2.53
C LEU A 455 -11.86 -25.51 -2.38
N GLY A 456 -11.71 -26.25 -3.48
CA GLY A 456 -11.58 -27.71 -3.45
C GLY A 456 -12.80 -28.41 -2.83
N GLY A 457 -13.99 -27.81 -2.95
CA GLY A 457 -15.23 -28.31 -2.35
C GLY A 457 -15.52 -27.78 -0.93
N ARG A 458 -14.62 -26.99 -0.33
CA ARG A 458 -14.87 -26.25 0.92
C ARG A 458 -15.82 -25.08 0.67
N GLU A 459 -16.58 -24.69 1.69
CA GLU A 459 -17.22 -23.38 1.68
C GLU A 459 -16.15 -22.26 1.80
N PRO A 460 -16.35 -21.07 1.23
CA PRO A 460 -15.36 -19.98 1.28
C PRO A 460 -14.85 -19.65 2.69
N GLN A 461 -15.72 -19.69 3.69
CA GLN A 461 -15.37 -19.43 5.09
C GLN A 461 -14.48 -20.54 5.67
N GLU A 462 -14.74 -21.80 5.30
CA GLU A 462 -13.92 -22.93 5.71
C GLU A 462 -12.55 -22.90 5.04
N ALA A 463 -12.51 -22.56 3.74
CA ALA A 463 -11.26 -22.37 3.03
C ALA A 463 -10.42 -21.24 3.65
N LEU A 464 -11.03 -20.11 4.00
CA LEU A 464 -10.33 -19.00 4.66
C LEU A 464 -9.66 -19.41 5.99
N ARG A 465 -10.29 -20.32 6.75
CA ARG A 465 -9.73 -20.83 8.03
C ARG A 465 -8.60 -21.85 7.87
N SER A 466 -8.60 -22.58 6.75
CA SER A 466 -7.81 -23.81 6.61
C SER A 466 -6.73 -23.72 5.54
N MET A 467 -6.86 -22.78 4.61
CA MET A 467 -5.87 -22.56 3.56
C MET A 467 -4.64 -21.88 4.15
N SER A 468 -3.47 -22.37 3.75
CA SER A 468 -2.16 -21.85 4.08
C SER A 468 -1.62 -20.95 2.97
N LEU A 469 -0.65 -20.08 3.27
CA LEU A 469 -0.01 -19.25 2.25
C LEU A 469 0.71 -20.09 1.18
N GLU A 470 1.17 -21.29 1.53
CA GLU A 470 1.82 -22.22 0.64
C GLU A 470 0.88 -22.75 -0.46
N GLU A 471 -0.44 -22.73 -0.23
CA GLU A 471 -1.47 -23.08 -1.23
C GLU A 471 -1.75 -21.95 -2.24
N LEU A 472 -1.31 -20.72 -1.93
CA LEU A 472 -1.43 -19.59 -2.85
C LEU A 472 -0.44 -19.71 -4.01
N PRO A 473 -0.78 -19.19 -5.21
CA PRO A 473 0.10 -19.27 -6.36
C PRO A 473 1.46 -18.61 -6.06
N PRO A 474 2.58 -19.22 -6.47
CA PRO A 474 3.92 -18.71 -6.17
C PRO A 474 4.32 -17.60 -7.16
N CYS A 475 3.50 -16.56 -7.23
CA CYS A 475 3.69 -15.39 -8.07
C CYS A 475 3.91 -14.13 -7.23
N TYR A 476 4.89 -13.32 -7.63
CA TYR A 476 5.30 -12.10 -6.93
C TYR A 476 5.36 -10.95 -7.94
N THR A 477 4.75 -9.81 -7.65
CA THR A 477 4.68 -8.71 -8.62
C THR A 477 5.89 -7.77 -8.52
N ALA A 478 6.29 -7.22 -9.65
CA ALA A 478 7.33 -6.20 -9.73
C ALA A 478 7.06 -5.24 -10.89
N VAL A 479 7.62 -4.04 -10.82
CA VAL A 479 7.72 -3.14 -11.96
C VAL A 479 9.16 -3.13 -12.46
N VAL A 480 9.34 -3.37 -13.75
CA VAL A 480 10.64 -3.36 -14.41
C VAL A 480 10.70 -2.20 -15.40
N VAL A 481 11.77 -1.41 -15.31
CA VAL A 481 12.13 -0.36 -16.25
C VAL A 481 13.49 -0.69 -16.83
N SER A 482 13.51 -1.20 -18.06
CA SER A 482 14.76 -1.46 -18.76
C SER A 482 15.53 -0.16 -19.00
N ALA A 483 16.87 -0.24 -19.00
CA ALA A 483 17.74 0.89 -19.28
C ALA A 483 17.32 1.56 -20.62
N PRO A 484 16.86 2.82 -20.60
CA PRO A 484 16.39 3.47 -21.81
C PRO A 484 17.57 3.73 -22.75
N ALA A 485 17.35 3.57 -24.05
CA ALA A 485 18.33 4.03 -25.03
C ALA A 485 18.48 5.57 -24.94
N PRO A 486 19.64 6.14 -25.33
CA PRO A 486 19.84 7.58 -25.30
C PRO A 486 18.70 8.35 -25.99
N GLY A 487 18.10 9.30 -25.25
CA GLY A 487 16.98 10.11 -25.75
C GLY A 487 15.58 9.47 -25.64
N GLN A 488 15.47 8.20 -25.25
CA GLN A 488 14.17 7.56 -25.00
C GLN A 488 13.68 7.83 -23.56
N LEU A 489 12.36 7.84 -23.40
CA LEU A 489 11.74 7.89 -22.08
C LEU A 489 11.76 6.50 -21.43
N PRO A 490 11.90 6.41 -20.10
CA PRO A 490 11.72 5.16 -19.39
C PRO A 490 10.30 4.62 -19.63
N VAL A 491 10.20 3.30 -19.81
CA VAL A 491 8.93 2.59 -20.01
C VAL A 491 8.79 1.54 -18.91
N PRO A 492 7.96 1.77 -17.88
CA PRO A 492 7.69 0.77 -16.87
C PRO A 492 6.84 -0.36 -17.47
N LYS A 493 7.06 -1.56 -16.95
CA LYS A 493 6.25 -2.76 -17.23
C LYS A 493 6.01 -3.48 -15.92
N THR A 494 4.75 -3.76 -15.63
CA THR A 494 4.40 -4.64 -14.51
C THR A 494 4.59 -6.08 -14.97
N VAL A 495 5.26 -6.88 -14.15
CA VAL A 495 5.58 -8.29 -14.42
C VAL A 495 5.26 -9.13 -13.19
N ALA A 496 5.01 -10.42 -13.39
CA ALA A 496 4.95 -11.39 -12.31
C ALA A 496 6.19 -12.30 -12.37
N TRP A 497 6.83 -12.52 -11.23
CA TRP A 497 7.84 -13.54 -11.04
C TRP A 497 7.14 -14.81 -10.56
N HIS A 498 7.04 -15.83 -11.40
CA HIS A 498 6.49 -17.13 -10.99
C HIS A 498 7.64 -18.05 -10.60
N MET A 499 7.72 -18.43 -9.32
CA MET A 499 8.74 -19.37 -8.82
C MET A 499 8.28 -20.14 -7.58
N PRO A 500 7.97 -21.45 -7.72
CA PRO A 500 7.84 -22.36 -6.58
C PRO A 500 9.17 -22.47 -5.81
N GLU A 501 9.12 -22.70 -4.50
CA GLU A 501 10.33 -22.79 -3.65
C GLU A 501 11.25 -23.97 -4.02
N ASP A 502 10.70 -25.02 -4.63
CA ASP A 502 11.41 -26.21 -5.11
C ASP A 502 11.68 -26.20 -6.62
N GLY A 503 11.37 -25.08 -7.30
CA GLY A 503 11.37 -24.98 -8.76
C GLY A 503 12.37 -23.98 -9.34
N ALA A 504 12.25 -23.77 -10.65
CA ALA A 504 12.91 -22.69 -11.37
C ALA A 504 11.93 -21.52 -11.56
N GLY A 505 12.46 -20.30 -11.51
CA GLY A 505 11.67 -19.09 -11.68
C GLY A 505 11.67 -18.55 -13.12
N SER A 506 10.59 -17.86 -13.46
CA SER A 506 10.46 -17.18 -14.75
C SER A 506 9.59 -15.92 -14.62
N PHE A 507 9.94 -14.87 -15.37
CA PHE A 507 9.05 -13.73 -15.56
C PHE A 507 7.87 -14.09 -16.47
N THR A 508 6.68 -13.68 -16.06
CA THR A 508 5.40 -13.86 -16.75
C THR A 508 4.67 -12.53 -16.81
N THR A 509 3.56 -12.49 -17.54
CA THR A 509 2.60 -11.41 -17.37
C THR A 509 1.81 -11.61 -16.08
N PRO A 510 1.35 -10.55 -15.41
CA PRO A 510 0.56 -10.68 -14.18
C PRO A 510 -0.75 -11.46 -14.35
N ASP A 511 -1.31 -11.51 -15.56
CA ASP A 511 -2.52 -12.27 -15.91
C ASP A 511 -2.27 -13.75 -16.29
N ASP A 512 -1.03 -14.25 -16.10
CA ASP A 512 -0.69 -15.64 -16.39
C ASP A 512 -1.58 -16.59 -15.54
N PRO A 513 -2.24 -17.59 -16.14
CA PRO A 513 -3.12 -18.51 -15.42
C PRO A 513 -2.48 -19.23 -14.23
N ARG A 514 -1.15 -19.33 -14.17
CA ARG A 514 -0.43 -19.91 -13.03
C ARG A 514 -0.46 -19.01 -11.79
N CYS A 515 -0.73 -17.72 -11.96
CA CYS A 515 -0.84 -16.73 -10.90
C CYS A 515 -2.27 -16.55 -10.35
N HIS A 516 -3.24 -17.32 -10.85
CA HIS A 516 -4.67 -17.15 -10.59
C HIS A 516 -5.38 -18.45 -10.23
#